data_AF-A0A0R2AMC2-F1
#
_entry.id   AF-A0A0R2AMC2-F1
#
_cell.length_a   1.000
_cell.length_b   1.000
_cell.length_c   1.000
_cell.angle_alpha   90.00
_cell.angle_beta   90.00
_cell.angle_gamma   90.00
#
_symmetry.space_group_name_H-M   'P 1'
#
loop_
_entity.id
_entity.type
_entity.pdbx_description
1 polymer ?
#
loop_
_entity_poly.entity_id
_entity_poly.type
_entity_poly.pdbx_seq_one_letter_code
_entity_poly.pdbx_strand_id
1 'polypeptide(L)' 'MLKEQSRKWKSDDHKVMNWYYNAKDDYFIDPNGVRFNFNGYRKRTDKHQFTRDFKEYKA' A
#
# COMPACT_ATOMS: atom_id res chain seq x y z
N MET A 1 16.20 -29.31 7.84
CA MET A 1 16.07 -27.99 8.50
C MET A 1 15.19 -27.11 7.61
N LEU A 2 14.06 -26.59 8.11
CA LEU A 2 13.29 -25.58 7.38
C LEU A 2 14.18 -24.34 7.25
N LYS A 3 14.53 -23.94 6.01
CA LYS A 3 15.12 -22.61 5.78
C LYS A 3 14.09 -21.58 6.21
N GLU A 4 14.41 -20.78 7.22
CA GLU A 4 13.63 -19.58 7.53
C GLU A 4 13.48 -18.78 6.24
N GLN A 5 12.25 -18.45 5.85
CA GLN A 5 12.04 -17.66 4.65
C GLN A 5 12.76 -16.33 4.86
N SER A 6 13.78 -16.07 4.03
CA SER A 6 14.53 -14.81 4.07
C SER A 6 13.53 -13.66 4.02
N ARG A 7 13.61 -12.69 4.94
CA ARG A 7 12.70 -11.54 5.08
C ARG A 7 12.82 -10.52 3.94
N LYS A 8 13.12 -10.98 2.72
CA LYS A 8 13.33 -10.20 1.49
C LYS A 8 12.17 -9.25 1.20
N TRP A 9 10.95 -9.60 1.62
CA TRP A 9 9.78 -8.74 1.44
C TRP A 9 9.93 -7.38 2.15
N LYS A 10 10.75 -7.27 3.20
CA LYS A 10 10.96 -6.00 3.94
C LYS A 10 11.77 -4.97 3.15
N SER A 11 12.55 -5.42 2.18
CA SER A 11 13.38 -4.57 1.33
C SER A 11 12.89 -4.54 -0.12
N ASP A 12 11.72 -5.13 -0.38
CA ASP A 12 11.11 -5.17 -1.72
C ASP A 12 10.41 -3.83 -1.97
N ASP A 13 10.94 -3.09 -2.93
CA ASP A 13 10.54 -1.73 -3.29
C ASP A 13 9.19 -1.70 -4.03
N HIS A 14 8.76 -2.83 -4.59
CA HIS A 14 7.41 -3.01 -5.13
C HIS A 14 6.32 -3.14 -4.06
N LYS A 15 6.69 -3.25 -2.78
CA LYS A 15 5.72 -3.32 -1.67
C LYS A 15 5.43 -1.91 -1.14
N VAL A 16 4.20 -1.44 -1.36
CA VAL A 16 3.69 -0.14 -0.86
C VAL A 16 3.89 0.03 0.65
N MET A 17 3.83 -1.06 1.42
CA MET A 17 4.08 -1.04 2.88
C MET A 17 5.50 -0.61 3.27
N ASN A 18 6.47 -0.69 2.33
CA ASN A 18 7.85 -0.26 2.51
C ASN A 18 8.08 1.18 2.00
N TRP A 19 7.08 1.81 1.38
CA TRP A 19 7.17 3.18 0.91
C TRP A 19 7.12 4.17 2.08
N TYR A 20 7.69 5.36 1.87
CA TYR A 20 7.57 6.42 2.86
C TYR A 20 6.12 6.89 2.92
N TYR A 21 5.56 6.93 4.13
CA TYR A 21 4.20 7.41 4.37
C TYR A 21 4.24 8.66 5.25
N ASN A 22 3.66 9.76 4.76
CA ASN A 22 3.43 10.96 5.54
C ASN A 22 1.98 10.95 6.07
N ALA A 23 1.84 10.73 7.38
CA ALA A 23 0.54 10.68 8.02
C ALA A 23 -0.15 12.05 8.18
N LYS A 24 0.61 13.15 8.20
CA LYS A 24 0.08 14.52 8.40
C LYS A 24 -0.67 14.99 7.17
N ASP A 25 -0.11 14.73 5.99
CA ASP A 25 -0.61 15.22 4.70
C ASP A 25 -1.23 14.08 3.84
N ASP A 26 -1.37 12.88 4.42
CA ASP A 26 -1.95 11.66 3.83
C ASP A 26 -1.44 11.33 2.42
N TYR A 27 -0.13 11.08 2.32
CA TYR A 27 0.50 10.68 1.06
C TYR A 27 1.59 9.62 1.24
N PHE A 28 1.84 8.87 0.16
CA PHE A 28 3.01 8.00 0.02
C PHE A 28 4.04 8.62 -0.93
N ILE A 29 5.31 8.25 -0.77
CA ILE A 29 6.36 8.50 -1.76
C ILE A 29 6.95 7.14 -2.15
N ASP A 30 6.95 6.84 -3.45
CA ASP A 30 7.54 5.62 -3.98
C ASP A 30 9.09 5.69 -3.99
N PRO A 31 9.78 4.58 -4.27
CA PRO A 31 11.24 4.54 -4.33
C PRO A 31 11.85 5.48 -5.39
N ASN A 32 11.07 5.88 -6.41
CA ASN A 32 11.50 6.79 -7.47
C ASN A 32 11.23 8.28 -7.12
N GLY A 33 10.63 8.57 -5.96
CA GLY A 33 10.28 9.91 -5.53
C GLY A 33 8.92 10.42 -6.02
N VAL A 34 8.10 9.57 -6.63
CA VAL A 34 6.73 9.90 -7.07
C VAL A 34 5.82 9.95 -5.84
N ARG A 35 5.10 11.07 -5.68
CA ARG A 35 4.17 11.29 -4.56
C ARG A 35 2.76 10.83 -4.93
N PHE A 36 2.19 9.95 -4.12
CA PHE A 36 0.82 9.49 -4.25
C PHE A 36 -0.05 10.12 -3.15
N ASN A 37 -0.90 11.07 -3.52
CA ASN A 37 -1.80 11.73 -2.58
C ASN A 37 -3.08 10.93 -2.38
N PHE A 38 -3.64 11.02 -1.17
CA PHE A 38 -4.99 10.49 -0.92
C PHE A 38 -5.99 11.12 -1.88
N ASN A 39 -6.72 10.28 -2.60
CA ASN A 39 -7.75 10.71 -3.54
C ASN A 39 -9.17 10.50 -3.00
N GLY A 40 -9.39 9.46 -2.19
CA GLY A 40 -10.70 9.22 -1.61
C GLY A 40 -10.94 7.79 -1.13
N TYR A 41 -12.11 7.58 -0.53
CA TYR A 41 -12.56 6.25 -0.16
C TYR A 41 -13.24 5.54 -1.34
N ARG A 42 -12.99 4.24 -1.44
CA ARG A 42 -13.63 3.35 -2.42
C ARG A 42 -14.22 2.16 -1.70
N LYS A 43 -15.36 1.68 -2.18
CA LYS A 43 -15.98 0.45 -1.69
C LYS A 43 -15.97 -0.58 -2.80
N ARG A 44 -15.59 -1.82 -2.47
CA ARG A 44 -15.74 -2.96 -3.37
C ARG A 44 -16.51 -4.05 -2.66
N THR A 45 -17.64 -4.42 -3.25
CA THR A 45 -18.42 -5.59 -2.82
C THR A 45 -18.04 -6.77 -3.69
N ASP A 46 -17.68 -7.90 -3.08
CA ASP A 46 -17.39 -9.13 -3.82
C ASP A 46 -18.64 -9.96 -4.12
N LYS A 47 -18.46 -11.08 -4.84
CA LYS A 47 -19.56 -11.98 -5.24
C LYS A 47 -20.31 -12.60 -4.05
N HIS A 48 -19.71 -12.61 -2.87
CA HIS A 48 -20.29 -13.12 -1.63
C HIS A 48 -20.88 -12.00 -0.77
N GLN A 49 -21.19 -10.85 -1.37
CA GLN A 49 -21.76 -9.65 -0.72
C GLN A 49 -20.88 -9.04 0.38
N PHE A 50 -19.60 -9.43 0.47
CA PHE A 50 -18.70 -8.83 1.44
C PHE A 50 -18.13 -7.51 0.89
N THR A 51 -18.37 -6.42 1.62
CA THR A 51 -17.94 -5.07 1.23
C THR A 51 -16.68 -4.67 1.97
N ARG A 52 -15.67 -4.23 1.22
CA ARG A 52 -14.40 -3.70 1.73
C ARG A 52 -14.28 -2.21 1.41
N ASP A 53 -13.91 -1.41 2.39
CA ASP A 53 -13.53 -0.01 2.23
C ASP A 53 -12.02 0.10 2.00
N PHE A 54 -11.61 0.92 1.03
CA PHE A 54 -10.22 1.19 0.66
C PHE A 54 -9.95 2.68 0.65
N LYS A 55 -8.73 3.08 1.01
CA LYS A 55 -8.19 4.39 0.65
C LYS A 55 -7.54 4.28 -0.73
N GLU A 56 -7.97 5.12 -1.66
CA GLU A 56 -7.36 5.27 -2.98
C GLU A 56 -6.33 6.40 -2.95
N TYR A 57 -5.16 6.14 -3.52
CA TYR A 57 -4.09 7.14 -3.69
C TYR A 57 -3.74 7.27 -5.17
N LYS A 58 -3.38 8.48 -5.61
CA LYS A 58 -3.03 8.79 -7.01
C LYS A 58 -1.76 9.66 -7.07
N ALA A 59 -0.93 9.41 -8.08
CA ALA A 59 0.23 10.23 -8.41
C ALA A 59 -0.20 11.53 -9.12
#